data_AF-N8YAE5-F1
#
_entry.id   AF-N8YAE5-F1
#
_cell.length_a   1.000
_cell.length_b   1.000
_cell.length_c   1.000
_cell.angle_alpha   90.00
_cell.angle_beta   90.00
_cell.angle_gamma   90.00
#
_symmetry.space_group_name_H-M   'P 1'
#
loop_
_entity.id
_entity.type
_entity.pdbx_description
1 polymer ?
#
loop_
_entity_poly.entity_id
_entity_poly.type
_entity_poly.pdbx_seq_one_letter_code
_entity_poly.pdbx_strand_id
1 'polypeptide(L)'
;MFNKKYILVSIKKLTNEDQTAVRELKIDQKNIRFFRDVLMQQFRFSEVKGGWNLDFFIDSDYQQRLFVEFEEGECSTIKNRTKKFNQLTQLAFVESAEPHLDEFSCEMTSLLIRGSKAIKVKDLYQASTHCGYIDGRGAQYIHLNKNPEIENSFGKSQFFRHVLLHSLAYAYLMVMEQLSNALVQAVSEQKNEDELRQIYKKVVLFNARYFLYQPINLEAPAMCEAWKRVDQVLGISQTNQELIKQIENVHYILNLENDKKLAQEKEKAAADIEHRNHIENKYNQRLALVAIWISFIGLISVVDIIKNWIK
;
A
#
# COMPACT_ATOMS: atom_id res chain seq x y z
N MET A 1 33.45 -10.29 33.82
CA MET A 1 32.15 -9.85 33.26
C MET A 1 32.41 -9.33 31.86
N PHE A 2 31.97 -10.03 30.83
CA PHE A 2 32.04 -9.52 29.47
C PHE A 2 30.94 -8.46 29.30
N ASN A 3 31.31 -7.20 29.05
CA ASN A 3 30.35 -6.15 28.73
C ASN A 3 29.74 -6.44 27.35
N LYS A 4 28.56 -7.05 27.32
CA LYS A 4 27.80 -7.26 26.09
C LYS A 4 27.43 -5.90 25.49
N LYS A 5 27.70 -5.71 24.21
CA LYS A 5 27.31 -4.52 23.46
C LYS A 5 25.93 -4.74 22.83
N TYR A 6 25.18 -3.66 22.68
CA TYR A 6 23.92 -3.65 21.93
C TYR A 6 23.96 -2.62 20.81
N ILE A 7 23.11 -2.83 19.81
CA ILE A 7 22.75 -1.83 18.82
C ILE A 7 21.23 -1.68 18.87
N LEU A 8 20.75 -0.50 19.24
CA LEU A 8 19.34 -0.14 19.14
C LEU A 8 19.15 0.68 17.87
N VAL A 9 18.18 0.26 17.08
CA VAL A 9 17.78 0.92 15.85
C VAL A 9 16.39 1.50 16.03
N SER A 10 16.23 2.76 15.66
CA SER A 10 14.92 3.43 15.65
C SER A 10 14.59 3.88 14.24
N ILE A 11 13.47 3.40 13.70
CA ILE A 11 12.99 3.79 12.36
C ILE A 11 11.92 4.89 12.52
N LYS A 12 12.08 5.99 11.79
CA LYS A 12 11.21 7.18 11.87
C LYS A 12 10.83 7.65 10.47
N LYS A 13 9.65 8.26 10.33
CA LYS A 13 9.29 8.99 9.12
C LYS A 13 10.07 10.30 9.07
N LEU A 14 10.70 10.60 7.94
CA LEU A 14 11.36 11.87 7.70
C LEU A 14 10.31 12.89 7.23
N THR A 15 10.12 13.99 7.97
CA THR A 15 9.09 14.99 7.64
C THR A 15 9.62 16.21 6.91
N ASN A 16 10.83 16.70 7.24
CA ASN A 16 11.48 17.83 6.56
C ASN A 16 12.93 17.93 7.06
N GLU A 17 13.91 17.37 6.36
CA GLU A 17 15.34 17.70 6.51
C GLU A 17 16.16 16.96 5.45
N ASP A 18 16.84 17.70 4.55
CA ASP A 18 17.89 17.13 3.73
C ASP A 18 19.13 16.93 4.60
N GLN A 19 19.23 15.79 5.28
CA GLN A 19 20.53 15.36 5.79
C GLN A 19 21.41 15.07 4.60
N THR A 20 22.51 15.83 4.47
CA THR A 20 23.42 15.73 3.34
C THR A 20 23.98 14.31 3.27
N ALA A 21 23.64 13.58 2.21
CA ALA A 21 24.12 12.23 1.98
C ALA A 21 25.65 12.22 2.00
N VAL A 22 26.24 11.39 2.86
CA VAL A 22 27.69 11.26 2.95
C VAL A 22 28.18 10.28 1.88
N ARG A 23 27.46 9.17 1.69
CA ARG A 23 27.73 8.16 0.66
C ARG A 23 26.55 7.20 0.46
N GLU A 24 26.63 6.39 -0.60
CA GLU A 24 25.71 5.26 -0.83
C GLU A 24 25.82 4.23 0.31
N LEU A 25 24.66 3.73 0.77
CA LEU A 25 24.61 2.74 1.85
C LEU A 25 25.17 1.38 1.40
N LYS A 26 26.09 0.83 2.19
CA LYS A 26 26.61 -0.52 1.99
C LYS A 26 26.52 -1.34 3.27
N ILE A 27 26.26 -2.64 3.14
CA ILE A 27 26.31 -3.60 4.25
C ILE A 27 27.48 -4.53 3.99
N ASP A 28 28.41 -4.65 4.94
CA ASP A 28 29.63 -5.46 4.76
C ASP A 28 30.44 -5.05 3.52
N GLN A 29 30.54 -3.73 3.27
CA GLN A 29 31.17 -3.13 2.09
C GLN A 29 30.55 -3.54 0.74
N LYS A 30 29.43 -4.28 0.75
CA LYS A 30 28.72 -4.76 -0.43
C LYS A 30 27.47 -3.94 -0.66
N ASN A 31 27.11 -3.81 -1.93
CA ASN A 31 25.85 -3.19 -2.33
C ASN A 31 24.68 -4.06 -1.86
N ILE A 32 23.56 -3.39 -1.56
CA ILE A 32 22.31 -4.06 -1.19
C ILE A 32 21.69 -4.63 -2.48
N ARG A 33 21.61 -5.97 -2.57
CA ARG A 33 21.11 -6.69 -3.77
C ARG A 33 20.13 -7.82 -3.45
N PHE A 34 19.66 -7.93 -2.20
CA PHE A 34 18.77 -9.02 -1.80
C PHE A 34 17.29 -8.71 -2.06
N PHE A 35 16.92 -7.46 -2.36
CA PHE A 35 15.61 -7.13 -2.89
C PHE A 35 15.55 -7.41 -4.39
N ARG A 36 14.35 -7.66 -4.91
CA ARG A 36 14.11 -7.83 -6.35
C ARG A 36 14.49 -6.58 -7.12
N ASP A 37 15.10 -6.75 -8.29
CA ASP A 37 15.66 -5.65 -9.08
C ASP A 37 14.63 -4.57 -9.45
N VAL A 38 13.38 -4.99 -9.74
CA VAL A 38 12.27 -4.07 -10.03
C VAL A 38 12.01 -3.07 -8.89
N LEU A 39 12.23 -3.49 -7.65
CA LEU A 39 12.11 -2.63 -6.48
C LEU A 39 13.38 -1.80 -6.26
N MET A 40 14.56 -2.40 -6.45
CA MET A 40 15.84 -1.70 -6.29
C MET A 40 15.97 -0.47 -7.20
N GLN A 41 15.37 -0.51 -8.40
CA GLN A 41 15.30 0.66 -9.31
C GLN A 41 14.51 1.84 -8.72
N GLN A 42 13.71 1.60 -7.69
CA GLN A 42 12.81 2.57 -7.07
C GLN A 42 13.27 2.94 -5.66
N PHE A 43 14.43 2.45 -5.23
CA PHE A 43 14.99 2.65 -3.89
C PHE A 43 16.25 3.50 -3.97
N ARG A 44 16.45 4.36 -2.97
CA ARG A 44 17.69 5.09 -2.77
C ARG A 44 18.07 5.04 -1.30
N PHE A 45 19.20 4.39 -1.01
CA PHE A 45 19.67 4.22 0.36
C PHE A 45 21.02 4.93 0.53
N SER A 46 21.11 5.77 1.54
CA SER A 46 22.30 6.56 1.81
C SER A 46 22.68 6.54 3.29
N GLU A 47 23.99 6.58 3.54
CA GLU A 47 24.55 6.81 4.86
C GLU A 47 24.66 8.31 5.11
N VAL A 48 24.20 8.71 6.27
CA VAL A 48 24.25 10.09 6.78
C VAL A 48 24.85 10.09 8.18
N LYS A 49 25.19 11.27 8.69
CA LYS A 49 25.77 11.39 10.03
C LYS A 49 24.75 10.93 11.07
N GLY A 50 25.05 9.82 11.74
CA GLY A 50 24.20 9.26 12.80
C GLY A 50 23.14 8.25 12.33
N GLY A 51 23.09 7.92 11.03
CA GLY A 51 22.09 6.97 10.56
C GLY A 51 22.04 6.71 9.06
N TRP A 52 20.92 6.14 8.63
CA TRP A 52 20.62 5.93 7.20
C TRP A 52 19.38 6.68 6.79
N ASN A 53 19.43 7.27 5.60
CA ASN A 53 18.27 7.75 4.87
C ASN A 53 17.85 6.68 3.87
N LEU A 54 16.61 6.22 4.01
CA LEU A 54 16.02 5.20 3.16
C LEU A 54 14.82 5.79 2.42
N ASP A 55 15.00 6.04 1.12
CA ASP A 55 13.92 6.47 0.24
C ASP A 55 13.39 5.26 -0.53
N PHE A 56 12.11 4.99 -0.37
CA PHE A 56 11.37 3.96 -1.08
C PHE A 56 10.42 4.61 -2.08
N PHE A 57 10.21 3.93 -3.22
CA PHE A 57 9.26 4.34 -4.27
C PHE A 57 9.55 5.75 -4.80
N ILE A 58 10.83 6.04 -5.04
CA ILE A 58 11.30 7.36 -5.51
C ILE A 58 10.61 7.77 -6.82
N ASP A 59 10.53 9.09 -7.04
CA ASP A 59 9.95 9.69 -8.24
C ASP A 59 8.48 9.28 -8.47
N SER A 60 7.73 9.11 -7.37
CA SER A 60 6.31 8.74 -7.40
C SER A 60 5.51 9.36 -6.26
N ASP A 61 4.19 9.42 -6.43
CA ASP A 61 3.23 9.81 -5.38
C ASP A 61 3.27 8.88 -4.14
N TYR A 62 3.92 7.72 -4.24
CA TYR A 62 4.03 6.75 -3.16
C TYR A 62 5.31 6.91 -2.35
N GLN A 63 6.18 7.87 -2.67
CA GLN A 63 7.50 7.98 -2.06
C GLN A 63 7.42 8.02 -0.53
N GLN A 64 8.15 7.11 0.12
CA GLN A 64 8.30 7.12 1.58
C GLN A 64 9.77 7.33 1.94
N ARG A 65 10.02 8.34 2.79
CA ARG A 65 11.35 8.67 3.29
C ARG A 65 11.45 8.30 4.76
N LEU A 66 12.36 7.38 5.08
CA LEU A 66 12.57 6.89 6.43
C LEU A 66 13.99 7.20 6.90
N PHE A 67 14.11 7.61 8.16
CA PHE A 67 15.39 7.74 8.84
C PHE A 67 15.60 6.59 9.81
N VAL A 68 16.78 5.98 9.75
CA VAL A 68 17.22 4.91 10.63
C VAL A 68 18.30 5.46 11.55
N GLU A 69 17.96 5.66 12.82
CA GLU A 69 18.88 6.13 13.85
C GLU A 69 19.50 4.93 14.58
N PHE A 70 20.82 4.96 14.77
CA PHE A 70 21.56 3.93 15.51
C PHE A 70 22.02 4.47 16.86
N GLU A 71 21.87 3.64 17.88
CA GLU A 71 22.43 3.86 19.19
C GLU A 71 23.18 2.61 19.63
N GLU A 72 24.47 2.76 19.92
CA GLU A 72 25.32 1.69 20.44
C GLU A 72 25.67 1.96 21.90
N GLY A 73 25.73 0.90 22.68
CA GLY A 73 26.13 0.99 24.08
C GLY A 73 26.39 -0.36 24.73
N GLU A 74 26.67 -0.32 26.02
CA GLU A 74 26.86 -1.51 26.84
C GLU A 74 25.56 -1.89 27.56
N CYS A 75 25.22 -3.18 27.55
CA CYS A 75 24.01 -3.69 28.19
C CYS A 75 23.95 -3.40 29.69
N SER A 76 25.10 -3.30 30.36
CA SER A 76 25.24 -2.93 31.77
C SER A 76 24.71 -1.52 32.10
N THR A 77 24.61 -0.63 31.11
CA THR A 77 24.24 0.77 31.32
C THR A 77 22.77 1.07 31.02
N ILE A 78 22.02 0.09 30.50
CA ILE A 78 20.62 0.26 30.13
C ILE A 78 19.77 0.49 31.38
N LYS A 79 19.23 1.70 31.51
CA LYS A 79 18.19 2.06 32.49
C LYS A 79 16.81 1.96 31.85
N ASN A 80 15.76 1.94 32.67
CA ASN A 80 14.37 1.99 32.18
C ASN A 80 14.20 3.14 31.19
N ARG A 81 13.97 2.82 29.91
CA ARG A 81 13.82 3.80 28.84
C ARG A 81 12.34 4.13 28.66
N THR A 82 12.00 5.41 28.69
CA THR A 82 10.70 5.90 28.23
C THR A 82 10.70 5.94 26.70
N LYS A 83 9.66 5.36 26.10
CA LYS A 83 9.53 5.29 24.64
C LYS A 83 9.39 6.69 24.05
N LYS A 84 10.14 7.00 22.99
CA LYS A 84 9.94 8.22 22.20
C LYS A 84 8.73 8.01 21.28
N PHE A 85 7.73 8.89 21.37
CA PHE A 85 6.45 8.75 20.67
C PHE A 85 6.53 8.93 19.13
N ASN A 86 7.67 9.35 18.58
CA ASN A 86 7.83 9.68 17.16
C ASN A 86 8.52 8.59 16.32
N GLN A 87 8.48 7.32 16.76
CA GLN A 87 9.15 6.20 16.10
C GLN A 87 8.13 5.22 15.54
N LEU A 88 8.34 4.76 14.30
CA LEU A 88 7.50 3.73 13.66
C LEU A 88 7.75 2.37 14.31
N THR A 89 9.03 2.03 14.53
CA THR A 89 9.43 0.78 15.16
C THR A 89 10.86 0.86 15.72
N GLN A 90 11.21 -0.12 16.55
CA GLN A 90 12.55 -0.29 17.10
C GLN A 90 13.05 -1.71 16.90
N LEU A 91 14.35 -1.85 16.63
CA LEU A 91 15.00 -3.16 16.56
C LEU A 91 16.20 -3.17 17.49
N ALA A 92 16.39 -4.25 18.25
CA ALA A 92 17.52 -4.38 19.15
C ALA A 92 18.39 -5.57 18.76
N PHE A 93 19.67 -5.32 18.56
CA PHE A 93 20.71 -6.31 18.37
C PHE A 93 21.51 -6.47 19.65
N VAL A 94 21.73 -7.72 20.06
CA VAL A 94 22.71 -8.10 21.08
C VAL A 94 23.50 -9.28 20.56
N GLU A 95 24.81 -9.25 20.79
CA GLU A 95 25.66 -10.41 20.56
C GLU A 95 25.79 -11.20 21.87
N SER A 96 25.38 -12.47 21.83
CA SER A 96 25.58 -13.38 22.95
C SER A 96 27.05 -13.72 23.07
N ALA A 97 27.59 -13.61 24.29
CA ALA A 97 28.93 -14.07 24.63
C ALA A 97 29.02 -15.61 24.64
N GLU A 98 27.87 -16.28 24.71
CA GLU A 98 27.76 -17.73 24.80
C GLU A 98 27.21 -18.30 23.47
N PRO A 99 27.62 -19.52 23.08
CA PRO A 99 27.09 -20.19 21.89
C PRO A 99 25.62 -20.61 22.05
N HIS A 100 25.08 -20.52 23.27
CA HIS A 100 23.68 -20.76 23.60
C HIS A 100 22.99 -19.45 23.98
N LEU A 101 21.66 -19.45 23.85
CA LEU A 101 20.82 -18.33 24.18
C LEU A 101 20.75 -18.17 25.71
N ASP A 102 21.15 -17.02 26.22
CA ASP A 102 21.03 -16.67 27.63
C ASP A 102 19.83 -15.74 27.90
N GLU A 103 19.23 -15.90 29.08
CA GLU A 103 18.08 -15.09 29.51
C GLU A 103 18.42 -13.60 29.58
N PHE A 104 19.65 -13.25 29.96
CA PHE A 104 20.07 -11.86 30.05
C PHE A 104 19.99 -11.15 28.69
N SER A 105 20.51 -11.73 27.61
CA SER A 105 20.40 -11.15 26.26
C SER A 105 18.94 -10.91 25.85
N CYS A 106 18.06 -11.88 26.11
CA CYS A 106 16.62 -11.80 25.83
C CYS A 106 15.94 -10.66 26.61
N GLU A 107 16.21 -10.58 27.91
CA GLU A 107 15.65 -9.53 28.77
C GLU A 107 16.14 -8.14 28.34
N MET A 108 17.41 -8.01 27.95
CA MET A 108 17.98 -6.73 27.53
C MET A 108 17.37 -6.25 26.20
N THR A 109 17.26 -7.13 25.20
CA THR A 109 16.58 -6.77 23.95
C THR A 109 15.10 -6.46 24.16
N SER A 110 14.43 -7.14 25.11
CA SER A 110 13.04 -6.83 25.48
C SER A 110 12.93 -5.44 26.10
N LEU A 111 13.83 -5.11 27.03
CA LEU A 111 13.86 -3.82 27.70
C LEU A 111 14.13 -2.68 26.71
N LEU A 112 15.04 -2.87 25.75
CA LEU A 112 15.38 -1.87 24.73
C LEU A 112 14.20 -1.50 23.83
N ILE A 113 13.37 -2.47 23.44
CA ILE A 113 12.25 -2.28 22.50
C ILE A 113 10.96 -1.89 23.21
N ARG A 114 10.69 -2.52 24.37
CA ARG A 114 9.37 -2.43 25.03
C ARG A 114 9.38 -1.62 26.32
N GLY A 115 10.55 -1.29 26.87
CA GLY A 115 10.69 -0.72 28.21
C GLY A 115 10.39 -1.73 29.33
N SER A 116 10.27 -3.03 29.02
CA SER A 116 10.01 -4.09 29.99
C SER A 116 10.64 -5.43 29.57
N LYS A 117 10.85 -6.33 30.53
CA LYS A 117 11.42 -7.67 30.33
C LYS A 117 10.35 -8.76 30.07
N ALA A 118 9.30 -8.38 29.34
CA ALA A 118 8.11 -9.22 29.16
C ALA A 118 8.34 -10.41 28.21
N ILE A 119 9.24 -10.26 27.22
CA ILE A 119 9.57 -11.33 26.28
C ILE A 119 10.56 -12.28 26.93
N LYS A 120 10.25 -13.58 26.89
CA LYS A 120 11.07 -14.64 27.46
C LYS A 120 11.69 -15.50 26.37
N VAL A 121 12.73 -16.24 26.73
CA VAL A 121 13.49 -17.12 25.82
C VAL A 121 12.59 -18.07 25.03
N LYS A 122 11.55 -18.62 25.67
CA LYS A 122 10.57 -19.53 25.05
C LYS A 122 9.72 -18.89 23.95
N ASP A 123 9.62 -17.56 23.93
CA ASP A 123 8.83 -16.82 22.95
C ASP A 123 9.64 -16.58 21.68
N LEU A 124 10.97 -16.75 21.72
CA LEU A 124 11.86 -16.50 20.58
C LEU A 124 11.75 -17.62 19.55
N TYR A 125 11.77 -17.26 18.28
CA TYR A 125 12.04 -18.20 17.21
C TYR A 125 13.55 -18.35 17.02
N GLN A 126 13.97 -19.52 16.55
CA GLN A 126 15.35 -19.78 16.16
C GLN A 126 15.49 -19.72 14.64
N ALA A 127 16.39 -18.88 14.16
CA ALA A 127 16.85 -18.83 12.78
C ALA A 127 18.28 -19.38 12.69
N SER A 128 18.78 -19.55 11.46
CA SER A 128 20.14 -20.07 11.22
C SER A 128 21.27 -19.21 11.80
N THR A 129 21.01 -17.92 12.01
CA THR A 129 22.02 -16.91 12.38
C THR A 129 21.75 -16.20 13.70
N HIS A 130 20.54 -16.31 14.24
CA HIS A 130 20.10 -15.58 15.43
C HIS A 130 18.88 -16.24 16.05
N CYS A 131 18.62 -15.91 17.32
CA CYS A 131 17.30 -16.03 17.89
C CYS A 131 16.61 -14.67 17.78
N GLY A 132 15.32 -14.67 17.48
CA GLY A 132 14.58 -13.44 17.25
C GLY A 132 13.16 -13.48 17.77
N TYR A 133 12.57 -12.30 17.85
CA TYR A 133 11.16 -12.09 18.17
C TYR A 133 10.70 -10.84 17.45
N ILE A 134 9.49 -10.83 16.91
CA ILE A 134 8.91 -9.67 16.23
C ILE A 134 7.49 -9.50 16.77
N ASP A 135 7.14 -8.27 17.11
CA ASP A 135 5.78 -7.85 17.44
C ASP A 135 5.49 -6.44 16.90
N GLY A 136 4.29 -5.92 17.18
CA GLY A 136 3.92 -4.55 16.78
C GLY A 136 4.71 -3.43 17.49
N ARG A 137 5.56 -3.74 18.47
CA ARG A 137 6.44 -2.77 19.14
C ARG A 137 7.85 -2.76 18.57
N GLY A 138 8.31 -3.86 17.98
CA GLY A 138 9.64 -3.96 17.38
C GLY A 138 10.16 -5.39 17.20
N ALA A 139 11.47 -5.52 16.97
CA ALA A 139 12.11 -6.81 16.77
C ALA A 139 13.39 -7.02 17.57
N GLN A 140 13.50 -8.17 18.22
CA GLN A 140 14.71 -8.65 18.88
C GLN A 140 15.57 -9.44 17.91
N TYR A 141 16.88 -9.20 17.96
CA TYR A 141 17.88 -9.94 17.20
C TYR A 141 19.05 -10.31 18.12
N ILE A 142 19.10 -11.56 18.55
CA ILE A 142 20.14 -12.07 19.42
C ILE A 142 21.06 -12.96 18.60
N HIS A 143 22.22 -12.44 18.24
CA HIS A 143 23.22 -13.21 17.51
C HIS A 143 23.92 -14.18 18.46
N LEU A 144 23.89 -15.47 18.12
CA LEU A 144 24.62 -16.49 18.87
C LEU A 144 26.04 -16.58 18.29
N ASN A 145 27.01 -15.96 18.96
CA ASN A 145 28.39 -16.06 18.53
C ASN A 145 28.92 -17.45 18.90
N LYS A 146 29.09 -18.31 17.88
CA LYS A 146 29.62 -19.66 18.06
C LYS A 146 31.14 -19.69 18.27
N ASN A 147 31.83 -18.58 18.00
CA ASN A 147 33.26 -18.44 18.21
C ASN A 147 33.59 -17.03 18.77
N PRO A 148 33.52 -16.84 20.09
CA PRO A 148 33.65 -15.53 20.73
C PRO A 148 35.03 -14.87 20.55
N GLU A 149 36.04 -15.61 20.08
CA GLU A 149 37.39 -15.08 19.80
C GLU A 149 37.48 -14.31 18.46
N ILE A 150 36.46 -14.41 17.61
CA ILE A 150 36.40 -13.73 16.32
C ILE A 150 35.32 -12.65 16.40
N GLU A 151 35.71 -11.38 16.28
CA GLU A 151 34.74 -10.30 16.10
C GLU A 151 33.98 -10.53 14.80
N ASN A 152 32.71 -10.94 14.92
CA ASN A 152 31.96 -11.42 13.79
C ASN A 152 31.10 -10.30 13.18
N SER A 153 31.64 -9.62 12.16
CA SER A 153 30.89 -8.63 11.38
C SER A 153 29.64 -9.22 10.69
N PHE A 154 29.56 -10.55 10.56
CA PHE A 154 28.44 -11.24 9.92
C PHE A 154 27.12 -11.02 10.67
N GLY A 155 27.10 -11.16 12.00
CA GLY A 155 25.88 -11.01 12.81
C GLY A 155 25.27 -9.62 12.66
N LYS A 156 26.10 -8.58 12.80
CA LYS A 156 25.70 -7.19 12.57
C LYS A 156 25.21 -6.96 11.14
N SER A 157 25.90 -7.52 10.15
CA SER A 157 25.51 -7.39 8.74
C SER A 157 24.15 -8.04 8.46
N GLN A 158 23.84 -9.19 9.06
CA GLN A 158 22.52 -9.81 8.93
C GLN A 158 21.45 -8.99 9.64
N PHE A 159 21.73 -8.47 10.83
CA PHE A 159 20.81 -7.55 11.53
C PHE A 159 20.48 -6.32 10.69
N PHE A 160 21.48 -5.69 10.07
CA PHE A 160 21.30 -4.56 9.16
C PHE A 160 20.41 -4.86 7.96
N ARG A 161 20.45 -6.10 7.43
CA ARG A 161 19.48 -6.53 6.42
C ARG A 161 18.06 -6.59 6.99
N HIS A 162 17.87 -7.05 8.23
CA HIS A 162 16.56 -7.07 8.88
C HIS A 162 16.01 -5.66 9.15
N VAL A 163 16.88 -4.69 9.43
CA VAL A 163 16.50 -3.27 9.52
C VAL A 163 15.86 -2.82 8.20
N LEU A 164 16.50 -3.11 7.06
CA LEU A 164 15.95 -2.77 5.74
C LEU A 164 14.62 -3.49 5.44
N LEU A 165 14.45 -4.73 5.87
CA LEU A 165 13.17 -5.45 5.75
C LEU A 165 12.05 -4.73 6.51
N HIS A 166 12.32 -4.33 7.75
CA HIS A 166 11.34 -3.59 8.55
C HIS A 166 11.07 -2.21 7.95
N SER A 167 12.09 -1.50 7.47
CA SER A 167 11.91 -0.23 6.79
C SER A 167 11.01 -0.36 5.55
N LEU A 168 11.22 -1.37 4.70
CA LEU A 168 10.34 -1.63 3.56
C LEU A 168 8.91 -1.98 4.00
N ALA A 169 8.76 -2.80 5.04
CA ALA A 169 7.45 -3.16 5.57
C ALA A 169 6.64 -1.93 6.01
N TYR A 170 7.26 -1.03 6.77
CA TYR A 170 6.62 0.23 7.16
C TYR A 170 6.38 1.16 5.96
N ALA A 171 7.28 1.20 4.97
CA ALA A 171 7.03 1.96 3.74
C ALA A 171 5.78 1.46 3.01
N TYR A 172 5.57 0.14 2.90
CA TYR A 172 4.34 -0.43 2.35
C TYR A 172 3.10 -0.06 3.17
N LEU A 173 3.15 -0.26 4.49
CA LEU A 173 2.02 0.05 5.37
C LEU A 173 1.62 1.52 5.30
N MET A 174 2.59 2.43 5.24
CA MET A 174 2.34 3.87 5.13
C MET A 174 1.68 4.25 3.81
N VAL A 175 2.07 3.63 2.69
CA VAL A 175 1.40 3.86 1.40
C VAL A 175 -0.02 3.31 1.42
N MET A 176 -0.21 2.11 1.96
CA MET A 176 -1.55 1.51 2.07
C MET A 176 -2.48 2.33 2.98
N GLU A 177 -1.97 2.84 4.10
CA GLU A 177 -2.70 3.75 4.98
C GLU A 177 -3.08 5.06 4.26
N GLN A 178 -2.15 5.67 3.51
CA GLN A 178 -2.43 6.87 2.72
C GLN A 178 -3.54 6.63 1.68
N LEU A 179 -3.46 5.52 0.95
CA LEU A 179 -4.45 5.16 -0.08
C LEU A 179 -5.81 4.81 0.53
N SER A 180 -5.82 4.06 1.64
CA SER A 180 -7.03 3.73 2.40
C SER A 180 -7.71 4.99 2.93
N ASN A 181 -6.96 5.90 3.54
CA ASN A 181 -7.51 7.15 4.07
C ASN A 181 -8.08 8.04 2.95
N ALA A 182 -7.37 8.14 1.82
CA ALA A 182 -7.85 8.87 0.65
C ALA A 182 -9.16 8.27 0.10
N LEU A 183 -9.26 6.94 0.06
CA LEU A 183 -10.48 6.24 -0.38
C LEU A 183 -11.66 6.51 0.57
N VAL A 184 -11.45 6.31 1.88
CA VAL A 184 -12.50 6.53 2.90
C VAL A 184 -13.00 7.97 2.86
N GLN A 185 -12.10 8.93 2.71
CA GLN A 185 -12.45 10.34 2.60
C GLN A 185 -13.26 10.61 1.33
N ALA A 186 -12.84 10.09 0.18
CA ALA A 186 -13.54 10.29 -1.08
C ALA A 186 -14.95 9.70 -1.09
N VAL A 187 -15.13 8.51 -0.49
CA VAL A 187 -16.45 7.88 -0.35
C VAL A 187 -17.34 8.67 0.61
N SER A 188 -16.80 9.13 1.74
CA SER A 188 -17.57 9.83 2.78
C SER A 188 -18.01 11.22 2.34
N GLU A 189 -17.18 11.93 1.58
CA GLU A 189 -17.46 13.28 1.07
C GLU A 189 -18.30 13.30 -0.22
N GLN A 190 -18.79 12.15 -0.69
CA GLN A 190 -19.50 11.99 -1.97
C GLN A 190 -18.75 12.68 -3.13
N LYS A 191 -17.42 12.52 -3.13
CA LYS A 191 -16.55 13.10 -4.17
C LYS A 191 -16.97 12.66 -5.56
N ASN A 192 -16.67 13.50 -6.55
CA ASN A 192 -17.00 13.21 -7.95
C ASN A 192 -16.39 11.85 -8.36
N GLU A 193 -17.10 11.11 -9.19
CA GLU A 193 -16.72 9.78 -9.68
C GLU A 193 -15.29 9.74 -10.26
N ASP A 194 -14.85 10.83 -10.89
CA ASP A 194 -13.49 10.97 -11.40
C ASP A 194 -12.42 10.85 -10.31
N GLU A 195 -12.64 11.41 -9.12
CA GLU A 195 -11.68 11.35 -8.01
C GLU A 195 -11.58 9.92 -7.46
N LEU A 196 -12.70 9.20 -7.36
CA LEU A 196 -12.71 7.79 -6.98
C LEU A 196 -12.00 6.92 -8.02
N ARG A 197 -12.19 7.20 -9.32
CA ARG A 197 -11.45 6.54 -10.42
C ARG A 197 -9.94 6.81 -10.34
N GLN A 198 -9.52 8.02 -9.95
CA GLN A 198 -8.09 8.30 -9.73
C GLN A 198 -7.52 7.51 -8.54
N ILE A 199 -8.25 7.40 -7.43
CA ILE A 199 -7.80 6.60 -6.28
C ILE A 199 -7.69 5.11 -6.66
N TYR A 200 -8.68 4.57 -7.37
CA TYR A 200 -8.64 3.22 -7.94
C TYR A 200 -7.35 3.01 -8.76
N LYS A 201 -7.08 3.92 -9.71
CA LYS A 201 -5.87 3.87 -10.55
C LYS A 201 -4.60 3.91 -9.71
N LYS A 202 -4.56 4.73 -8.65
CA LYS A 202 -3.41 4.81 -7.75
C LYS A 202 -3.16 3.49 -7.02
N VAL A 203 -4.19 2.79 -6.56
CA VAL A 203 -3.99 1.50 -5.87
C VAL A 203 -3.57 0.39 -6.82
N VAL A 204 -4.18 0.32 -8.00
CA VAL A 204 -3.80 -0.66 -9.03
C VAL A 204 -2.35 -0.43 -9.46
N LEU A 205 -1.95 0.83 -9.69
CA LEU A 205 -0.58 1.16 -10.06
C LEU A 205 0.42 0.84 -8.94
N PHE A 206 0.07 1.13 -7.69
CA PHE A 206 0.90 0.75 -6.54
C PHE A 206 1.13 -0.77 -6.50
N ASN A 207 0.05 -1.55 -6.62
CA ASN A 207 0.11 -3.01 -6.61
C ASN A 207 0.87 -3.61 -7.79
N ALA A 208 0.72 -3.02 -8.98
CA ALA A 208 1.36 -3.54 -10.18
C ALA A 208 2.88 -3.27 -10.21
N ARG A 209 3.32 -2.14 -9.65
CA ARG A 209 4.70 -1.65 -9.84
C ARG A 209 5.57 -1.69 -8.58
N TYR A 210 4.98 -1.47 -7.41
CA TYR A 210 5.72 -1.21 -6.17
C TYR A 210 5.50 -2.28 -5.11
N PHE A 211 4.30 -2.87 -5.01
CA PHE A 211 4.02 -3.89 -4.00
C PHE A 211 4.31 -5.30 -4.53
N LEU A 212 5.10 -6.07 -3.78
CA LEU A 212 5.34 -7.48 -4.03
C LEU A 212 5.13 -8.27 -2.73
N TYR A 213 4.32 -9.32 -2.78
CA TYR A 213 4.15 -10.28 -1.67
C TYR A 213 5.49 -10.88 -1.21
N GLN A 214 6.40 -11.10 -2.17
CA GLN A 214 7.78 -11.49 -1.92
C GLN A 214 8.71 -10.47 -2.60
N PRO A 215 9.19 -9.44 -1.87
CA PRO A 215 10.08 -8.42 -2.40
C PRO A 215 11.55 -8.86 -2.43
N ILE A 216 11.87 -10.03 -1.89
CA ILE A 216 13.23 -10.56 -1.76
C ILE A 216 13.57 -11.49 -2.92
N ASN A 217 14.82 -11.42 -3.41
CA ASN A 217 15.36 -12.35 -4.39
C ASN A 217 15.37 -13.78 -3.84
N LEU A 218 14.87 -14.74 -4.62
CA LEU A 218 14.74 -16.14 -4.20
C LEU A 218 16.09 -16.81 -3.89
N GLU A 219 17.18 -16.27 -4.44
CA GLU A 219 18.56 -16.68 -4.15
C GLU A 219 19.02 -16.33 -2.72
N ALA A 220 18.25 -15.54 -1.97
CA ALA A 220 18.49 -15.20 -0.57
C ALA A 220 17.45 -15.86 0.36
N PRO A 221 17.43 -17.20 0.49
CA PRO A 221 16.36 -17.94 1.17
C PRO A 221 16.16 -17.52 2.63
N ALA A 222 17.25 -17.25 3.36
CA ALA A 222 17.17 -16.77 4.74
C ALA A 222 16.46 -15.40 4.86
N MET A 223 16.66 -14.51 3.88
CA MET A 223 15.96 -13.22 3.83
C MET A 223 14.51 -13.38 3.38
N CYS A 224 14.21 -14.33 2.49
CA CYS A 224 12.83 -14.66 2.13
C CYS A 224 12.02 -15.15 3.34
N GLU A 225 12.62 -15.99 4.18
CA GLU A 225 11.98 -16.43 5.42
C GLU A 225 11.86 -15.32 6.46
N ALA A 226 12.86 -14.44 6.57
CA ALA A 226 12.79 -13.28 7.44
C ALA A 226 11.63 -12.35 7.02
N TRP A 227 11.49 -12.09 5.72
CA TRP A 227 10.37 -11.31 5.18
C TRP A 227 9.02 -11.92 5.52
N LYS A 228 8.84 -13.25 5.35
CA LYS A 228 7.59 -13.93 5.72
C LYS A 228 7.19 -13.69 7.19
N ARG A 229 8.17 -13.70 8.11
CA ARG A 229 7.91 -13.43 9.53
C ARG A 229 7.50 -11.97 9.76
N VAL A 230 8.18 -11.03 9.11
CA VAL A 230 7.85 -9.60 9.17
C VAL A 230 6.43 -9.36 8.62
N ASP A 231 6.12 -9.91 7.46
CA ASP A 231 4.80 -9.82 6.83
C ASP A 231 3.70 -10.39 7.72
N GLN A 232 3.90 -11.60 8.27
CA GLN A 232 2.93 -12.25 9.13
C GLN A 232 2.61 -11.44 10.39
N VAL A 233 3.64 -10.85 11.02
CA VAL A 233 3.46 -10.11 12.28
C VAL A 233 2.89 -8.71 12.05
N LEU A 234 3.35 -8.02 11.00
CA LEU A 234 2.91 -6.66 10.68
C LEU A 234 1.64 -6.63 9.81
N GLY A 235 1.21 -7.78 9.29
CA GLY A 235 -0.02 -7.92 8.50
C GLY A 235 0.03 -7.25 7.12
N ILE A 236 1.21 -7.10 6.50
CA ILE A 236 1.37 -6.28 5.28
C ILE A 236 0.49 -6.81 4.14
N SER A 237 0.57 -8.11 3.87
CA SER A 237 -0.24 -8.79 2.86
C SER A 237 -1.74 -8.69 3.18
N GLN A 238 -2.11 -8.78 4.46
CA GLN A 238 -3.50 -8.65 4.90
C GLN A 238 -4.03 -7.23 4.68
N THR A 239 -3.27 -6.21 5.07
CA THR A 239 -3.61 -4.79 4.84
C THR A 239 -3.78 -4.49 3.35
N ASN A 240 -2.90 -5.04 2.50
CA ASN A 240 -3.04 -4.87 1.06
C ASN A 240 -4.32 -5.53 0.51
N GLN A 241 -4.63 -6.75 0.96
CA GLN A 241 -5.86 -7.45 0.57
C GLN A 241 -7.12 -6.71 1.02
N GLU A 242 -7.08 -6.10 2.21
CA GLU A 242 -8.19 -5.26 2.69
C GLU A 242 -8.37 -4.03 1.79
N LEU A 243 -7.28 -3.32 1.47
CA LEU A 243 -7.32 -2.16 0.56
C LEU A 243 -7.88 -2.53 -0.82
N ILE A 244 -7.46 -3.67 -1.39
CA ILE A 244 -7.99 -4.16 -2.67
C ILE A 244 -9.50 -4.41 -2.58
N LYS A 245 -9.96 -5.12 -1.54
CA LYS A 245 -11.38 -5.40 -1.33
C LYS A 245 -12.21 -4.13 -1.17
N GLN A 246 -11.71 -3.14 -0.42
CA GLN A 246 -12.38 -1.86 -0.27
C GLN A 246 -12.58 -1.17 -1.62
N ILE A 247 -11.58 -1.23 -2.50
CA ILE A 247 -11.65 -0.62 -3.83
C ILE A 247 -12.55 -1.38 -4.80
N GLU A 248 -12.55 -2.71 -4.76
CA GLU A 248 -13.49 -3.53 -5.53
C GLU A 248 -14.93 -3.18 -5.18
N ASN A 249 -15.23 -3.01 -3.89
CA ASN A 249 -16.56 -2.62 -3.42
C ASN A 249 -16.96 -1.22 -3.91
N VAL A 250 -16.04 -0.25 -3.85
CA VAL A 250 -16.29 1.11 -4.35
C VAL A 250 -16.53 1.10 -5.86
N HIS A 251 -15.71 0.37 -6.61
CA HIS A 251 -15.88 0.24 -8.06
C HIS A 251 -17.22 -0.41 -8.43
N TYR A 252 -17.65 -1.42 -7.66
CA TYR A 252 -18.96 -2.04 -7.84
C TYR A 252 -20.11 -1.05 -7.62
N ILE A 253 -20.06 -0.22 -6.57
CA ILE A 253 -21.08 0.82 -6.31
C ILE A 253 -21.15 1.81 -7.47
N LEU A 254 -19.99 2.31 -7.95
CA LEU A 254 -19.94 3.25 -9.07
C LEU A 254 -20.54 2.66 -10.35
N ASN A 255 -20.29 1.38 -10.63
CA ASN A 255 -20.88 0.71 -11.78
C ASN A 255 -22.41 0.60 -11.66
N LEU A 256 -22.93 0.24 -10.48
CA LEU A 256 -24.39 0.19 -10.27
C LEU A 256 -25.05 1.55 -10.46
N GLU A 257 -24.41 2.64 -10.05
CA GLU A 257 -24.91 3.99 -10.26
C GLU A 257 -24.89 4.39 -11.74
N ASN A 258 -23.84 4.04 -12.47
CA ASN A 258 -23.76 4.28 -13.91
C ASN A 258 -24.79 3.47 -14.70
N ASP A 259 -24.97 2.20 -14.37
CA ASP A 259 -25.99 1.36 -15.01
C ASP A 259 -27.40 1.91 -14.77
N LYS A 260 -27.68 2.41 -13.56
CA LYS A 260 -28.94 3.10 -13.25
C LYS A 260 -29.11 4.39 -14.06
N LYS A 261 -28.08 5.23 -14.16
CA LYS A 261 -28.12 6.45 -14.98
C LYS A 261 -28.38 6.13 -16.45
N LEU A 262 -27.65 5.16 -17.02
CA LEU A 262 -27.84 4.71 -18.41
C LEU A 262 -29.23 4.13 -18.65
N ALA A 263 -29.79 3.38 -17.69
CA ALA A 263 -31.16 2.86 -17.78
C ALA A 263 -32.19 4.00 -17.79
N GLN A 264 -32.03 5.00 -16.90
CA GLN A 264 -32.91 6.18 -16.85
C GLN A 264 -32.83 7.03 -18.12
N GLU A 265 -31.62 7.20 -18.69
CA GLU A 265 -31.44 7.92 -19.95
C GLU A 265 -32.09 7.20 -21.12
N LYS A 266 -31.98 5.86 -21.18
CA LYS A 266 -32.66 5.04 -22.19
C LYS A 266 -34.18 5.12 -22.06
N GLU A 267 -34.71 5.09 -20.82
CA GLU A 267 -36.14 5.19 -20.57
C GLU A 267 -36.69 6.58 -20.97
N LYS A 268 -35.97 7.66 -20.64
CA LYS A 268 -36.30 9.02 -21.09
C LYS A 268 -36.27 9.12 -22.62
N ALA A 269 -35.22 8.60 -23.27
CA ALA A 269 -35.13 8.61 -24.71
C ALA A 269 -36.26 7.81 -25.38
N ALA A 270 -36.65 6.67 -24.80
CA ALA A 270 -37.78 5.87 -25.28
C ALA A 270 -39.11 6.62 -25.12
N ALA A 271 -39.35 7.26 -23.97
CA ALA A 271 -40.54 8.08 -23.72
C ALA A 271 -40.62 9.28 -24.69
N ASP A 272 -39.49 9.94 -24.98
CA ASP A 272 -39.42 11.05 -25.94
C ASP A 272 -39.70 10.61 -27.39
N ILE A 273 -39.29 9.39 -27.76
CA ILE A 273 -39.61 8.78 -29.06
C ILE A 273 -41.10 8.44 -29.13
N GLU A 274 -41.66 7.84 -28.08
CA GLU A 274 -43.07 7.49 -28.02
C GLU A 274 -43.95 8.75 -28.08
N HIS A 275 -43.57 9.82 -27.36
CA HIS A 275 -44.26 11.10 -27.40
C HIS A 275 -44.24 11.73 -28.80
N ARG A 276 -43.09 11.70 -29.50
CA ARG A 276 -42.99 12.18 -30.89
C ARG A 276 -43.84 11.36 -31.84
N ASN A 277 -43.78 10.03 -31.77
CA ASN A 277 -44.61 9.14 -32.59
C ASN A 277 -46.10 9.40 -32.37
N HIS A 278 -46.52 9.67 -31.13
CA HIS A 278 -47.90 9.99 -30.83
C HIS A 278 -48.35 11.32 -31.49
N ILE A 279 -47.50 12.36 -31.45
CA ILE A 279 -47.77 13.64 -32.11
C ILE A 279 -47.87 13.46 -33.63
N GLU A 280 -46.91 12.74 -34.24
CA GLU A 280 -46.90 12.46 -35.67
C GLU A 280 -48.13 11.66 -36.11
N ASN A 281 -48.52 10.64 -35.36
CA ASN A 281 -49.74 9.87 -35.65
C ASN A 281 -50.99 10.76 -35.62
N LYS A 282 -51.10 11.68 -34.66
CA LYS A 282 -52.22 12.63 -34.58
C LYS A 282 -52.22 13.59 -35.77
N TYR A 283 -51.06 14.01 -36.25
CA TYR A 283 -50.92 14.86 -37.43
C TYR A 283 -51.28 14.10 -38.71
N ASN A 284 -50.80 12.87 -38.86
CA ASN A 284 -51.11 11.99 -39.98
C ASN A 284 -52.61 11.67 -40.08
N GLN A 285 -53.28 11.42 -38.95
CA GLN A 285 -54.74 11.25 -38.92
C GLN A 285 -55.49 12.50 -39.41
N ARG A 286 -55.04 13.70 -39.03
CA ARG A 286 -55.63 14.96 -39.51
C ARG A 286 -55.41 15.15 -41.01
N LEU A 287 -54.22 14.86 -41.51
CA LEU A 287 -53.92 14.91 -42.95
C LEU A 287 -54.77 13.92 -43.74
N ALA A 288 -54.94 12.70 -43.24
CA ALA A 288 -55.80 11.69 -43.87
C ALA A 288 -57.26 12.15 -43.96
N LEU A 289 -57.80 12.77 -42.90
CA LEU A 289 -59.15 13.35 -42.93
C LEU A 289 -59.27 14.48 -43.98
N VAL A 290 -58.28 15.36 -44.07
CA VAL A 290 -58.26 16.43 -45.08
C VAL A 290 -58.19 15.85 -46.50
N ALA A 291 -57.38 14.81 -46.73
CA ALA A 291 -57.29 14.15 -48.03
C ALA A 291 -58.63 13.50 -48.44
N ILE A 292 -59.35 12.89 -47.49
CA ILE A 292 -60.69 12.35 -47.72
C ILE A 292 -61.66 13.48 -48.14
N TRP A 293 -61.63 14.63 -47.45
CA TRP A 293 -62.46 15.79 -47.79
C TRP A 293 -62.13 16.37 -49.17
N ILE A 294 -60.86 16.50 -49.52
CA ILE A 294 -60.42 16.99 -50.85
C ILE A 294 -60.89 16.03 -51.95
N SER A 295 -60.76 14.72 -51.73
CA SER A 295 -61.24 13.70 -52.67
C SER A 295 -62.76 13.80 -52.88
N PHE A 296 -63.52 14.03 -51.81
CA PHE A 296 -64.97 14.22 -51.86
C PHE A 296 -65.36 15.48 -52.66
N ILE A 297 -64.67 16.61 -52.45
CA ILE A 297 -64.89 17.84 -53.24
C ILE A 297 -64.53 17.63 -54.72
N GLY A 298 -63.44 16.91 -55.00
CA GLY A 298 -63.06 16.54 -56.36
C GLY A 298 -64.10 15.67 -57.06
N LEU A 299 -64.75 14.75 -56.34
CA LEU A 299 -65.86 13.96 -56.87
C LEU A 299 -67.08 14.83 -57.19
N ILE A 300 -67.42 15.79 -56.33
CA ILE A 300 -68.54 16.72 -56.58
C ILE A 300 -68.25 17.59 -57.80
N SER A 301 -67.03 18.13 -57.94
CA SER A 301 -66.70 18.97 -59.09
C SER A 301 -66.75 18.19 -60.42
N VAL A 302 -66.33 16.92 -60.42
CA VAL A 302 -66.47 16.03 -61.59
C VAL A 302 -67.96 15.78 -61.91
N VAL A 303 -68.80 15.56 -60.90
CA VAL A 303 -70.25 15.40 -61.11
C VAL A 303 -70.90 16.68 -61.65
N ASP A 304 -70.47 17.85 -61.19
CA ASP A 304 -70.97 19.14 -61.68
C ASP A 304 -70.50 19.43 -63.11
N ILE A 305 -69.26 19.06 -63.46
CA ILE A 305 -68.75 19.14 -64.84
C ILE A 305 -69.56 18.21 -65.75
N ILE A 306 -69.81 16.97 -65.34
CA ILE A 306 -70.60 16.01 -66.11
C ILE A 306 -72.05 16.51 -66.28
N LYS A 307 -72.66 17.10 -65.24
CA LYS A 307 -74.00 17.69 -65.34
C LYS A 307 -74.05 18.89 -66.28
N ASN A 308 -73.02 19.74 -66.30
CA ASN A 308 -72.95 20.87 -67.22
C ASN A 308 -72.67 20.46 -68.67
N TRP A 309 -72.08 19.29 -68.91
CA TRP A 309 -71.86 18.73 -70.25
C TRP A 309 -73.10 18.08 -70.88
N ILE A 310 -74.11 17.75 -70.06
CA ILE A 310 -75.36 17.08 -70.48
C ILE A 310 -76.50 18.09 -70.77
N LYS A 311 -76.23 19.40 -70.71
CA LYS A 311 -77.16 20.47 -71.15
C LYS A 311 -76.84 20.91 -72.57
#